data_AF-A1VVX6-F1
#
_entry.id   AF-A1VVX6-F1
#
_cell.length_a   1.000
_cell.length_b   1.000
_cell.length_c   1.000
_cell.angle_alpha   90.00
_cell.angle_beta   90.00
_cell.angle_gamma   90.00
#
_symmetry.space_group_name_H-M   'P 1'
#
loop_
_entity.id
_entity.type
_entity.pdbx_description
1 polymer ?
#
loop_
_entity_poly.entity_id
_entity_poly.type
_entity_poly.pdbx_seq_one_letter_code
_entity_poly.pdbx_strand_id
1 'polypeptide(L)' 'MSKIRHTLQLLHSGNLSTRQIGAALGISKSTVSDIASYTRAAGLDWSEAQHL' A
#
# COMPACT_ATOMS: atom_id res chain seq x y z
N MET A 1 -0.44 5.68 13.31
CA MET A 1 -0.44 4.56 12.33
C MET A 1 0.29 4.99 11.06
N SER A 2 1.16 4.16 10.49
CA SER A 2 2.00 4.53 9.32
C SER A 2 1.20 4.49 8.02
N LYS A 3 1.37 5.50 7.15
CA LYS A 3 0.75 5.57 5.81
C LYS A 3 1.07 4.35 4.94
N ILE A 4 2.24 3.73 5.14
CA ILE A 4 2.66 2.52 4.41
C ILE A 4 1.72 1.35 4.73
N ARG A 5 1.47 1.09 6.02
CA ARG A 5 0.55 0.01 6.45
C ARG A 5 -0.85 0.19 5.88
N HIS A 6 -1.39 1.41 5.95
CA HIS A 6 -2.71 1.70 5.36
C HIS A 6 -2.72 1.54 3.83
N THR A 7 -1.63 1.91 3.15
CA THR A 7 -1.52 1.70 1.70
C THR A 7 -1.58 0.22 1.35
N LEU A 8 -0.85 -0.61 2.09
CA LEU A 8 -0.82 -2.07 1.87
C LEU A 8 -2.16 -2.73 2.18
N GLN A 9 -2.83 -2.30 3.26
CA GLN A 9 -4.18 -2.77 3.58
C GLN A 9 -5.16 -2.52 2.43
N LEU A 10 -5.15 -1.29 1.89
CA LEU A 10 -6.06 -0.91 0.80
C LEU A 10 -5.71 -1.63 -0.50
N LEU A 11 -4.42 -1.81 -0.81
CA LEU A 11 -3.97 -2.59 -1.96
C LEU A 11 -4.43 -4.06 -1.85
N HIS A 12 -4.29 -4.65 -0.67
CA HIS A 12 -4.70 -6.04 -0.43
C HIS A 12 -6.23 -6.22 -0.49
N SER A 13 -7.00 -5.24 -0.02
CA SER A 13 -8.46 -5.29 -0.06
C SER A 13 -9.05 -5.39 -1.48
N GLY A 14 -8.29 -5.04 -2.52
CA GLY A 14 -8.70 -5.14 -3.93
C GLY A 14 -9.85 -4.21 -4.35
N ASN A 15 -10.42 -3.43 -3.43
CA ASN A 15 -11.62 -2.62 -3.66
C ASN A 15 -11.33 -1.25 -4.28
N LEU A 16 -10.07 -0.80 -4.25
CA LEU A 16 -9.65 0.53 -4.70
C LEU A 16 -8.50 0.43 -5.70
N SER A 17 -8.55 1.27 -6.74
CA SER A 17 -7.41 1.50 -7.63
C SER A 17 -6.30 2.29 -6.89
N THR A 18 -5.06 2.15 -7.35
CA THR A 18 -3.90 2.89 -6.79
C THR A 18 -4.10 4.40 -6.75
N ARG A 19 -4.88 4.96 -7.69
CA ARG A 19 -5.26 6.38 -7.71
C ARG A 19 -6.23 6.73 -6.58
N GLN A 20 -7.24 5.90 -6.33
CA GLN A 20 -8.20 6.09 -5.23
C GLN A 20 -7.51 5.93 -3.87
N ILE A 21 -6.57 4.98 -3.76
CA ILE A 21 -5.73 4.80 -2.57
C ILE A 21 -4.91 6.04 -2.28
N GLY A 22 -4.25 6.61 -3.31
CA GLY A 22 -3.47 7.84 -3.16
C GLY A 22 -4.34 9.01 -2.68
N ALA A 23 -5.52 9.18 -3.27
CA ALA A 23 -6.48 10.20 -2.85
C ALA A 23 -6.94 10.01 -1.39
N ALA A 24 -7.25 8.78 -0.99
CA ALA A 24 -7.70 8.46 0.38
C ALA A 24 -6.61 8.69 1.44
N LEU A 25 -5.34 8.54 1.08
CA LEU A 25 -4.20 8.65 2.00
C LEU A 25 -3.45 9.99 1.89
N GLY A 26 -3.87 10.87 0.99
CA GLY A 26 -3.20 12.14 0.72
C GLY A 26 -1.76 11.97 0.22
N ILE A 27 -1.52 10.96 -0.64
CA ILE A 27 -0.22 10.69 -1.27
C ILE A 27 -0.40 10.53 -2.79
N SER A 28 0.69 10.71 -3.55
CA SER A 28 0.62 10.57 -4.99
C SER A 28 0.43 9.11 -5.42
N LYS A 29 -0.14 8.91 -6.62
CA LYS A 29 -0.25 7.58 -7.24
C LYS A 29 1.12 6.93 -7.48
N SER A 30 2.17 7.71 -7.73
CA SER A 30 3.54 7.18 -7.83
C SER A 30 4.00 6.61 -6.50
N THR A 31 3.83 7.32 -5.39
CA THR A 31 4.17 6.81 -4.05
C THR A 31 3.44 5.51 -3.71
N VAL A 32 2.15 5.40 -4.06
CA VAL A 32 1.41 4.13 -3.88
C VAL A 32 2.03 3.00 -4.72
N SER A 33 2.44 3.30 -5.95
CA SER A 33 3.05 2.31 -6.85
C SER A 33 4.44 1.88 -6.36
N ASP A 34 5.23 2.79 -5.79
CA ASP A 34 6.54 2.52 -5.21
C ASP A 34 6.40 1.60 -4.00
N ILE A 35 5.43 1.87 -3.11
CA ILE A 35 5.12 1.02 -1.95
C ILE A 35 4.72 -0.40 -2.40
N ALA A 36 3.86 -0.51 -3.40
CA ALA A 36 3.42 -1.80 -3.95
C ALA A 36 4.58 -2.57 -4.61
N SER A 37 5.48 -1.86 -5.29
CA SER A 37 6.64 -2.47 -5.95
C SER A 37 7.67 -2.94 -4.93
N TYR A 38 7.93 -2.13 -3.89
CA TYR A 38 8.84 -2.47 -2.80
C TYR A 38 8.37 -3.71 -2.04
N THR A 39 7.07 -3.80 -1.72
CA THR A 39 6.52 -4.97 -1.02
C THR A 39 6.57 -6.24 -1.86
N ARG A 40 6.23 -6.17 -3.15
CA ARG A 40 6.43 -7.31 -4.07
C ARG A 40 7.89 -7.75 -4.15
N ALA A 41 8.82 -6.80 -4.29
CA ALA A 41 10.24 -7.09 -4.38
C ALA A 41 10.80 -7.72 -3.09
N ALA A 42 10.28 -7.31 -1.94
CA ALA A 42 10.66 -7.85 -0.64
C ALA A 42 9.97 -9.19 -0.32
N GLY A 43 9.04 -9.66 -1.16
CA GLY A 43 8.22 -10.84 -0.86
C GLY A 43 7.35 -10.65 0.39
N LEU A 44 7.13 -9.41 0.83
CA LEU A 44 6.37 -9.08 2.01
C LEU A 44 4.89 -9.12 1.66
N ASP A 45 4.20 -10.14 2.17
CA ASP A 45 2.74 -10.21 2.10
C ASP A 45 2.12 -9.27 3.15
N TRP A 46 0.84 -8.92 2.98
CA TRP A 46 0.13 -8.04 3.90
C TRP A 46 0.19 -8.54 5.36
N SER A 47 0.22 -9.85 5.58
CA SER A 47 0.39 -10.46 6.90
C SER A 47 1.65 -9.97 7.61
N GLU A 48 2.80 -10.02 6.93
CA GLU A 48 4.09 -9.60 7.49
C GLU A 48 4.12 -8.09 7.73
N ALA A 49 3.54 -7.31 6.82
CA ALA A 49 3.48 -5.86 6.95
C ALA A 49 2.60 -5.38 8.11
N GLN A 50 1.65 -6.19 8.58
CA GLN A 50 0.83 -5.89 9.75
C GLN A 50 1.61 -6.04 11.07
N HIS A 51 2.65 -6.89 11.09
CA HIS A 51 3.45 -7.18 12.28
C HIS A 51 4.66 -6.26 12.47
N LEU A 52 5.03 -5.46 11.45
CA LEU A 52 5.97 -4.33 11.53
C LEU A 52 5.25 -3.07 12.05
#